data_AF-A0A9W5QRS0-F1
#
_entry.id   AF-A0A9W5QRS0-F1
#
_cell.length_a   1.000
_cell.length_b   1.000
_cell.length_c   1.000
_cell.angle_alpha   90.00
_cell.angle_beta   90.00
_cell.angle_gamma   90.00
#
_symmetry.space_group_name_H-M   'P 1'
#
loop_
_entity.id
_entity.type
_entity.pdbx_description
1 polymer ?
#
loop_
_entity_poly.entity_id
_entity_poly.type
_entity_poly.pdbx_seq_one_letter_code
_entity_poly.pdbx_strand_id
1 'polypeptide(L)'
;MELSKGNAVNLNDTAYYNNRELSWLAFNERVLQEAQDGKNPLLERLKFISIFSSNLDEFFMVRVAGLKDQVSAGFNQPENKAGLTPKKQLNKIAIKAHELMTVQYDTFKNYVLPALELEGIERLTFHDLTKEQREFIEEYFDEQIFPVLTPVAIDAYRPFPMLLNKSLNLATLLYDEKQAEEENRTKLGIVQVPSLLERFIFLPSEGQKHKFILLEDVISSFTHKLFTGYTVSSVTRFRITRNADLTIHEEGARDLLKVIEKELKKRKWGGLYV
;
A
#
# COMPACT_ATOMS: atom_id res chain seq x y z
N MET A 1 40.43 33.69 -38.29
CA MET A 1 39.20 32.88 -38.25
C MET A 1 39.03 32.48 -36.79
N GLU A 2 38.34 33.30 -36.02
CA GLU A 2 38.09 33.04 -34.60
C GLU A 2 37.20 31.81 -34.49
N LEU A 3 37.75 30.74 -33.91
CA LEU A 3 36.96 29.61 -33.45
C LEU A 3 36.00 30.17 -32.39
N SER A 4 34.70 30.17 -32.70
CA SER A 4 33.67 30.50 -31.74
C SER A 4 33.87 29.61 -30.51
N LYS A 5 34.16 30.24 -29.36
CA LYS A 5 34.07 29.56 -28.07
C LYS A 5 32.61 29.13 -27.94
N GLY A 6 32.32 27.86 -28.24
CA GLY A 6 31.01 27.28 -28.00
C GLY A 6 30.61 27.57 -26.56
N ASN A 7 29.37 28.03 -26.35
CA ASN A 7 28.82 28.34 -25.04
C ASN A 7 29.21 27.22 -24.06
N ALA A 8 29.99 27.56 -23.04
CA ALA A 8 30.38 26.60 -22.02
C ALA A 8 29.11 26.05 -21.36
N VAL A 9 28.95 24.72 -21.38
CA VAL A 9 27.79 24.06 -20.78
C VAL A 9 27.78 24.38 -19.28
N ASN A 10 26.71 25.01 -18.81
CA ASN A 10 26.52 25.26 -17.39
C ASN A 10 26.06 23.97 -16.69
N LEU A 11 27.01 23.25 -16.08
CA LEU A 11 26.73 22.00 -15.35
C LEU A 11 25.88 22.19 -14.09
N ASN A 12 25.54 23.42 -13.70
CA ASN A 12 24.59 23.69 -12.59
C ASN A 12 23.16 23.92 -13.07
N ASP A 13 22.90 23.82 -14.38
CA ASP A 13 21.55 23.98 -14.90
C ASP A 13 20.68 22.76 -14.52
N THR A 14 19.67 23.00 -13.69
CA THR A 14 18.70 21.98 -13.24
C THR A 14 17.96 21.32 -14.39
N ALA A 15 17.87 21.95 -15.57
CA ALA A 15 17.22 21.37 -16.75
C ALA A 15 17.95 20.14 -17.29
N TYR A 16 19.23 19.95 -16.96
CA TYR A 16 20.02 18.78 -17.37
C TYR A 16 19.87 17.57 -16.46
N TYR A 17 19.20 17.72 -15.32
CA TYR A 17 19.13 16.66 -14.32
C TYR A 17 17.70 16.27 -13.99
N ASN A 18 17.52 14.97 -13.74
CA ASN A 18 16.27 14.45 -13.21
C ASN A 18 16.34 14.33 -11.69
N ASN A 19 15.20 14.56 -11.05
CA ASN A 19 15.04 14.25 -9.64
C ASN A 19 15.11 12.74 -9.43
N ARG A 20 15.92 12.29 -8.45
CA ARG A 20 16.15 10.87 -8.16
C ARG A 20 14.86 10.10 -7.91
N GLU A 21 13.94 10.66 -7.12
CA GLU A 21 12.74 9.95 -6.70
C GLU A 21 11.73 9.84 -7.85
N LEU A 22 11.66 10.85 -8.71
CA LEU A 22 10.87 10.78 -9.95
C LEU A 22 11.48 9.83 -10.98
N SER A 23 12.81 9.78 -11.09
CA SER A 23 13.50 8.78 -11.91
C SER A 23 13.24 7.36 -11.41
N TRP A 24 13.17 7.17 -10.09
CA TRP A 24 12.82 5.87 -9.51
C TRP A 24 11.38 5.46 -9.87
N LEU A 25 10.41 6.39 -9.80
CA LEU A 25 9.04 6.11 -10.24
C LEU A 25 8.97 5.79 -11.74
N ALA A 26 9.76 6.48 -12.57
CA ALA A 26 9.86 6.18 -14.01
C ALA A 26 10.49 4.80 -14.28
N PHE A 27 11.43 4.35 -13.44
CA PHE A 27 11.91 2.97 -13.48
C PHE A 27 10.78 1.97 -13.16
N ASN A 28 10.02 2.20 -12.08
CA ASN A 28 8.94 1.30 -11.72
C ASN A 28 7.80 1.32 -12.76
N GLU A 29 7.59 2.43 -13.46
CA GLU A 29 6.73 2.51 -14.64
C GLU A 29 7.17 1.56 -15.76
N ARG A 30 8.48 1.38 -15.98
CA ARG A 30 8.98 0.36 -16.93
C ARG A 30 8.67 -1.07 -16.48
N VAL A 31 8.75 -1.35 -15.18
CA VAL A 31 8.33 -2.65 -14.62
C VAL A 31 6.84 -2.89 -14.90
N LEU A 32 5.99 -1.87 -14.79
CA LEU A 32 4.58 -1.99 -15.12
C LEU A 32 4.33 -2.21 -16.62
N GLN A 33 5.18 -1.64 -17.50
CA GLN A 33 5.08 -1.87 -18.94
C GLN A 33 5.31 -3.35 -19.31
N GLU A 34 6.14 -4.09 -18.57
CA GLU A 34 6.30 -5.54 -18.77
C GLU A 34 5.00 -6.32 -18.49
N ALA A 35 4.13 -5.82 -17.61
CA ALA A 35 2.80 -6.40 -17.41
C ALA A 35 1.82 -6.06 -18.56
N GLN A 36 2.09 -5.00 -19.30
CA GLN A 36 1.29 -4.54 -20.44
C GLN A 36 1.73 -5.17 -21.76
N ASP A 37 2.96 -5.67 -21.84
CA ASP A 37 3.46 -6.34 -23.05
C ASP A 37 2.74 -7.69 -23.27
N GLY A 38 1.93 -7.76 -24.33
CA GLY A 38 1.23 -8.97 -24.73
C GLY A 38 2.13 -10.10 -25.23
N LYS A 39 3.42 -9.85 -25.45
CA LYS A 39 4.40 -10.90 -25.77
C LYS A 39 4.84 -11.69 -24.54
N ASN A 40 4.68 -11.11 -23.35
CA ASN A 40 5.03 -11.78 -22.10
C ASN A 40 3.93 -12.81 -21.73
N PRO A 41 4.30 -14.00 -21.22
CA PRO A 41 3.33 -14.97 -20.72
C PRO A 41 2.41 -14.36 -19.66
N LEU A 42 1.14 -14.78 -19.66
CA LEU A 42 0.10 -14.15 -18.84
C LEU A 42 0.42 -14.14 -17.33
N LEU A 43 0.95 -15.24 -16.79
CA LEU A 43 1.34 -15.32 -15.39
C LEU A 43 2.58 -14.47 -15.07
N GLU A 44 3.50 -14.29 -16.03
CA GLU A 44 4.62 -13.35 -15.86
C GLU A 44 4.11 -11.90 -15.85
N ARG A 45 3.10 -11.57 -16.66
CA ARG A 45 2.45 -10.24 -16.61
C ARG A 45 1.81 -9.98 -15.24
N LEU A 46 1.11 -10.97 -14.68
CA LEU A 46 0.56 -10.88 -13.32
C LEU A 46 1.68 -10.69 -12.27
N LYS A 47 2.80 -11.40 -12.43
CA LYS A 47 3.97 -11.26 -11.57
C LYS A 47 4.58 -9.86 -11.66
N PHE A 48 4.68 -9.26 -12.84
CA PHE A 48 5.14 -7.87 -12.99
C PHE A 48 4.24 -6.85 -12.27
N ILE A 49 2.93 -7.05 -12.24
CA ILE A 49 2.01 -6.24 -11.42
C ILE A 49 2.33 -6.38 -9.92
N SER A 50 2.64 -7.60 -9.47
CA SER A 50 3.06 -7.87 -8.08
C SER A 50 4.42 -7.21 -7.76
N ILE A 51 5.39 -7.31 -8.67
CA ILE A 51 6.72 -6.69 -8.53
C ILE A 51 6.59 -5.16 -8.46
N PHE A 52 5.83 -4.56 -9.38
CA PHE A 52 5.53 -3.12 -9.36
C PHE A 52 4.98 -2.68 -7.99
N SER A 53 4.03 -3.41 -7.43
CA SER A 53 3.40 -3.10 -6.15
C SER A 53 4.39 -3.24 -4.98
N SER A 54 5.21 -4.29 -5.00
CA SER A 54 6.21 -4.55 -3.97
C SER A 54 7.32 -3.50 -3.96
N ASN A 55 7.79 -3.12 -5.15
CA ASN A 55 8.75 -2.03 -5.32
C ASN A 55 8.17 -0.72 -4.78
N LEU A 56 6.91 -0.42 -5.12
CA LEU A 56 6.25 0.81 -4.68
C LEU A 56 6.12 0.85 -3.14
N ASP A 57 5.78 -0.29 -2.51
CA ASP A 57 5.78 -0.39 -1.04
C ASP A 57 7.15 -0.03 -0.45
N GLU A 58 8.24 -0.59 -0.97
CA GLU A 58 9.61 -0.29 -0.51
C GLU A 58 9.95 1.20 -0.69
N PHE A 59 9.63 1.77 -1.85
CA PHE A 59 9.84 3.20 -2.12
C PHE A 59 9.12 4.10 -1.12
N PHE A 60 7.87 3.78 -0.77
CA PHE A 60 7.13 4.54 0.24
C PHE A 60 7.70 4.35 1.64
N MET A 61 8.08 3.11 2.00
CA MET A 61 8.65 2.78 3.31
C MET A 61 10.01 3.45 3.56
N VAL A 62 10.80 3.68 2.51
CA VAL A 62 12.18 4.17 2.64
C VAL A 62 12.32 5.60 2.13
N ARG A 63 12.02 5.86 0.85
CA ARG A 63 12.29 7.15 0.18
C ARG A 63 11.30 8.22 0.61
N VAL A 64 10.01 7.92 0.57
CA VAL A 64 8.95 8.86 0.97
C VAL A 64 9.00 9.13 2.47
N ALA A 65 9.28 8.10 3.27
CA ALA A 65 9.53 8.25 4.71
C ALA A 65 10.65 9.26 5.00
N GLY A 66 11.82 9.10 4.37
CA GLY A 66 12.94 10.02 4.57
C GLY A 66 12.63 11.47 4.15
N LEU A 67 11.87 11.67 3.07
CA LEU A 67 11.40 12.99 2.67
C LEU A 67 10.41 13.59 3.67
N LYS A 68 9.52 12.78 4.26
CA LYS A 68 8.60 13.23 5.32
C LYS A 68 9.35 13.64 6.58
N ASP A 69 10.37 12.88 6.97
CA ASP A 69 11.21 13.21 8.13
C ASP A 69 11.95 14.54 7.93
N GLN A 70 12.47 14.80 6.73
CA GLN A 70 13.07 16.09 6.36
C GLN A 70 12.07 17.24 6.50
N VAL A 71 10.84 17.09 5.98
CA VAL A 71 9.80 18.13 6.11
C VAL A 71 9.44 18.36 7.58
N SER A 72 9.28 17.30 8.37
CA SER A 72 8.96 17.40 9.80
C SER A 72 10.10 18.06 10.61
N ALA A 73 11.35 17.89 10.20
CA ALA A 73 12.51 18.58 10.77
C ALA A 73 12.66 20.04 10.29
N GLY A 74 11.74 20.55 9.47
CA GLY A 74 11.79 21.91 8.92
C GLY A 74 12.84 22.09 7.80
N PHE A 75 13.36 21.00 7.25
CA PHE A 75 14.35 21.06 6.17
C PHE A 75 13.67 21.47 4.85
N ASN A 76 14.10 22.62 4.31
CA ASN A 76 13.55 23.18 3.09
C ASN A 76 14.63 23.45 2.01
N GLN A 77 15.84 22.93 2.20
CA GLN A 77 16.90 23.08 1.21
C GLN A 77 16.55 22.26 -0.05
N PRO A 78 16.58 22.86 -1.24
CA PRO A 78 16.40 22.12 -2.49
C PRO A 78 17.52 21.09 -2.69
N GLU A 79 17.17 19.94 -3.28
CA GLU A 79 18.21 18.99 -3.71
C GLU A 79 19.02 19.56 -4.88
N ASN A 80 20.27 19.12 -4.98
CA ASN A 80 21.32 19.73 -5.80
C ASN A 80 21.25 19.40 -7.30
N LYS A 81 20.30 18.59 -7.75
CA LYS A 81 20.15 18.17 -9.14
C LYS A 81 19.00 18.91 -9.82
N ALA A 82 17.75 18.63 -9.43
CA ALA A 82 16.56 19.23 -10.03
C ALA A 82 15.99 20.41 -9.23
N GLY A 83 16.66 20.85 -8.16
CA GLY A 83 16.28 22.04 -7.40
C GLY A 83 14.96 21.92 -6.65
N LEU A 84 14.55 20.69 -6.29
CA LEU A 84 13.27 20.46 -5.61
C LEU A 84 13.44 20.39 -4.09
N THR A 85 12.65 21.16 -3.35
CA THR A 85 12.54 21.00 -1.89
C THR A 85 11.84 19.69 -1.54
N PRO A 86 12.04 19.11 -0.34
CA PRO A 86 11.40 17.85 0.04
C PRO A 86 9.87 17.90 -0.09
N LYS A 87 9.24 19.02 0.29
CA LYS A 87 7.80 19.23 0.12
C LYS A 87 7.36 19.21 -1.34
N LYS A 88 8.14 19.81 -2.25
CA LYS A 88 7.86 19.77 -3.70
C LYS A 88 8.05 18.36 -4.26
N GLN A 89 9.06 17.63 -3.80
CA GLN A 89 9.28 16.23 -4.18
C GLN A 89 8.10 15.36 -3.75
N LEU A 90 7.66 15.44 -2.49
CA LEU A 90 6.49 14.71 -1.98
C LEU A 90 5.22 14.99 -2.80
N ASN A 91 4.97 16.25 -3.17
CA ASN A 91 3.82 16.60 -3.99
C ASN A 91 3.89 15.96 -5.40
N LYS A 92 5.04 16.06 -6.07
CA LYS A 92 5.23 15.45 -7.40
C LYS A 92 5.18 13.92 -7.35
N ILE A 93 5.76 13.31 -6.31
CA ILE A 93 5.68 11.86 -6.04
C ILE A 93 4.22 11.45 -5.88
N ALA A 94 3.43 12.18 -5.09
CA ALA A 94 2.03 11.86 -4.86
C ALA A 94 1.24 11.85 -6.18
N ILE A 95 1.41 12.86 -7.03
CA ILE A 95 0.73 12.94 -8.34
C ILE A 95 1.12 11.74 -9.21
N LYS A 96 2.43 11.53 -9.45
CA LYS A 96 2.91 10.46 -10.33
C LYS A 96 2.56 9.06 -9.79
N ALA A 97 2.59 8.86 -8.47
CA ALA A 97 2.20 7.59 -7.86
C ALA A 97 0.71 7.28 -8.09
N HIS A 98 -0.18 8.26 -7.96
CA HIS A 98 -1.61 8.06 -8.27
C HIS A 98 -1.83 7.73 -9.74
N GLU A 99 -1.16 8.42 -10.66
CA GLU A 99 -1.21 8.11 -12.10
C GLU A 99 -0.79 6.65 -12.36
N LEU A 100 0.34 6.23 -11.81
CA LEU A 100 0.85 4.86 -12.00
C LEU A 100 -0.06 3.80 -11.36
N MET A 101 -0.64 4.10 -10.19
CA MET A 101 -1.62 3.19 -9.57
C MET A 101 -2.87 3.04 -10.44
N THR A 102 -3.42 4.12 -11.00
CA THR A 102 -4.55 4.04 -11.94
C THR A 102 -4.22 3.13 -13.12
N VAL A 103 -3.06 3.34 -13.75
CA VAL A 103 -2.60 2.49 -14.87
C VAL A 103 -2.44 1.03 -14.46
N GLN A 104 -1.93 0.77 -13.25
CA GLN A 104 -1.78 -0.58 -12.72
C GLN A 104 -3.12 -1.27 -12.47
N TYR A 105 -4.09 -0.57 -11.88
CA TYR A 105 -5.44 -1.10 -11.68
C TYR A 105 -6.14 -1.38 -13.01
N ASP A 106 -6.03 -0.49 -13.99
CA ASP A 106 -6.60 -0.69 -15.32
C ASP A 106 -5.95 -1.88 -16.03
N THR A 107 -4.61 -2.00 -15.97
CA THR A 107 -3.85 -3.13 -16.53
C THR A 107 -4.34 -4.46 -15.92
N PHE A 108 -4.48 -4.49 -14.58
CA PHE A 108 -4.94 -5.68 -13.89
C PHE A 108 -6.39 -6.04 -14.23
N LYS A 109 -7.32 -5.08 -14.09
CA LYS A 109 -8.77 -5.33 -14.19
C LYS A 109 -9.26 -5.51 -15.62
N ASN A 110 -8.75 -4.71 -16.55
CA ASN A 110 -9.32 -4.65 -17.91
C ASN A 110 -8.55 -5.52 -18.92
N TYR A 111 -7.35 -6.01 -18.57
CA TYR A 111 -6.52 -6.78 -19.49
C TYR A 111 -6.06 -8.12 -18.90
N VAL A 112 -5.50 -8.13 -17.69
CA VAL A 112 -4.95 -9.38 -17.11
C VAL A 112 -6.03 -10.30 -16.58
N LEU A 113 -6.99 -9.79 -15.79
CA LEU A 113 -8.10 -10.61 -15.28
C LEU A 113 -8.95 -11.24 -16.40
N PRO A 114 -9.41 -10.49 -17.43
CA PRO A 114 -10.17 -11.09 -18.52
C PRO A 114 -9.37 -12.12 -19.32
N ALA A 115 -8.06 -11.91 -19.49
CA ALA A 115 -7.20 -12.89 -20.15
C ALA A 115 -7.05 -14.18 -19.31
N LEU A 116 -6.99 -14.07 -17.98
CA LEU A 116 -6.96 -15.24 -17.09
C LEU A 116 -8.26 -16.04 -17.18
N GLU A 117 -9.39 -15.34 -17.24
CA GLU A 117 -10.71 -15.97 -17.37
C GLU A 117 -10.82 -16.78 -18.67
N LEU A 118 -10.28 -16.27 -19.79
CA LEU A 118 -10.23 -16.99 -21.07
C LEU A 118 -9.37 -18.26 -21.00
N GLU A 119 -8.31 -18.26 -20.19
CA GLU A 119 -7.47 -19.43 -19.90
C GLU A 119 -8.07 -20.35 -18.80
N GLY A 120 -9.31 -20.09 -18.36
CA GLY A 120 -10.01 -20.90 -17.37
C GLY A 120 -9.63 -20.60 -15.92
N ILE A 121 -8.90 -19.52 -15.64
CA ILE A 121 -8.53 -19.06 -14.29
C ILE A 121 -9.47 -17.92 -13.91
N GLU A 122 -10.38 -18.16 -12.98
CA GLU A 122 -11.49 -17.24 -12.69
C GLU A 122 -11.50 -16.85 -11.19
N ARG A 123 -11.50 -15.55 -10.92
CA ARG A 123 -11.68 -15.01 -9.56
C ARG A 123 -13.16 -14.77 -9.30
N LEU A 124 -13.75 -15.56 -8.41
CA LEU A 124 -15.15 -15.40 -7.99
C LEU A 124 -15.27 -14.48 -6.78
N THR A 125 -16.38 -13.77 -6.69
CA THR A 125 -16.86 -13.17 -5.45
C THR A 125 -17.84 -14.11 -4.76
N PHE A 126 -18.14 -13.84 -3.49
CA PHE A 126 -19.08 -14.67 -2.72
C PHE A 126 -20.49 -14.75 -3.34
N HIS A 127 -20.88 -13.75 -4.16
CA HIS A 127 -22.16 -13.73 -4.86
C HIS A 127 -22.17 -14.61 -6.12
N ASP A 128 -21.00 -14.92 -6.68
CA ASP A 128 -20.86 -15.71 -7.91
C ASP A 128 -20.78 -17.22 -7.62
N LEU A 129 -20.71 -17.61 -6.34
CA LEU A 129 -20.54 -19.00 -5.93
C LEU A 129 -21.80 -19.83 -6.20
N THR A 130 -21.59 -21.07 -6.68
CA THR A 130 -22.65 -22.08 -6.70
C THR A 130 -23.03 -22.49 -5.28
N LYS A 131 -24.14 -23.22 -5.14
CA LYS A 131 -24.57 -23.75 -3.83
C LYS A 131 -23.50 -24.64 -3.19
N GLU A 132 -22.94 -25.57 -3.97
CA GLU A 132 -21.86 -26.47 -3.51
C GLU A 132 -20.60 -25.70 -3.10
N GLN A 133 -20.20 -24.70 -3.90
CA GLN A 133 -19.02 -23.88 -3.58
C GLN A 133 -19.24 -23.02 -2.33
N ARG A 134 -20.48 -22.55 -2.10
CA ARG A 134 -20.84 -21.80 -0.90
C ARG A 134 -20.78 -22.71 0.34
N GLU A 135 -21.32 -23.92 0.27
CA GLU A 135 -21.25 -24.91 1.35
C GLU A 135 -19.79 -25.23 1.70
N PHE A 136 -18.95 -25.49 0.69
CA PHE A 136 -17.51 -25.68 0.86
C PHE A 136 -16.83 -24.49 1.57
N ILE A 137 -17.10 -23.26 1.12
CA ILE A 137 -16.49 -22.07 1.72
C ILE A 137 -17.00 -21.79 3.13
N GLU A 138 -18.25 -22.10 3.43
CA GLU A 138 -18.81 -21.96 4.78
C GLU A 138 -18.16 -22.95 5.76
N GLU A 139 -18.01 -24.22 5.38
CA GLU A 139 -17.28 -25.22 6.17
C GLU A 139 -15.81 -24.82 6.34
N TYR A 140 -15.14 -24.43 5.25
CA TYR A 140 -13.76 -23.95 5.29
C TYR A 140 -13.59 -22.73 6.21
N PHE A 141 -14.55 -21.81 6.18
CA PHE A 141 -14.55 -20.65 7.07
C PHE A 141 -14.71 -21.07 8.54
N ASP A 142 -15.72 -21.88 8.87
CA ASP A 142 -16.02 -22.25 10.25
C ASP A 142 -14.91 -23.14 10.86
N GLU A 143 -14.30 -24.04 10.08
CA GLU A 143 -13.29 -24.97 10.56
C GLU A 143 -11.84 -24.43 10.53
N GLN A 144 -11.47 -23.63 9.53
CA GLN A 144 -10.08 -23.22 9.33
C GLN A 144 -9.84 -21.73 9.54
N ILE A 145 -10.76 -20.87 9.07
CA ILE A 145 -10.55 -19.41 9.11
C ILE A 145 -10.99 -18.83 10.45
N PHE A 146 -12.22 -19.09 10.88
CA PHE A 146 -12.83 -18.50 12.07
C PHE A 146 -12.00 -18.72 13.35
N PRO A 147 -11.45 -19.92 13.64
CA PRO A 147 -10.70 -20.17 14.87
C PRO A 147 -9.42 -19.34 15.02
N VAL A 148 -8.87 -18.82 13.92
CA VAL A 148 -7.64 -18.02 13.93
C VAL A 148 -7.89 -16.52 13.79
N LEU A 149 -9.16 -16.09 13.66
CA LEU A 149 -9.52 -14.68 13.60
C LEU A 149 -9.69 -14.10 15.00
N THR A 150 -9.14 -12.90 15.22
CA THR A 150 -9.32 -12.14 16.47
C THR A 150 -9.93 -10.79 16.14
N PRO A 151 -11.26 -10.66 16.11
CA PRO A 151 -11.93 -9.38 15.86
C PRO A 151 -11.76 -8.43 17.05
N VAL A 152 -11.54 -7.15 16.78
CA VAL A 152 -11.38 -6.11 17.80
C VAL A 152 -12.41 -5.00 17.56
N ALA A 153 -13.36 -4.84 18.47
CA ALA A 153 -14.23 -3.67 18.50
C ALA A 153 -13.50 -2.50 19.18
N ILE A 154 -13.55 -1.33 18.55
CA ILE A 154 -12.97 -0.07 19.02
C ILE A 154 -14.04 0.72 19.76
N ASP A 155 -13.72 1.12 20.98
CA ASP A 155 -14.53 1.98 21.83
C ASP A 155 -13.63 2.80 22.78
N ALA A 156 -14.22 3.58 23.69
CA ALA A 156 -13.48 4.42 24.63
C ALA A 156 -12.50 3.63 25.54
N TYR A 157 -12.75 2.34 25.77
CA TYR A 157 -11.93 1.47 26.60
C TYR A 157 -11.00 0.56 25.79
N ARG A 158 -11.27 0.40 24.48
CA ARG A 158 -10.49 -0.39 23.52
C ARG A 158 -10.02 0.50 22.38
N PRO A 159 -8.83 1.12 22.50
CA PRO A 159 -8.32 2.02 21.48
C PRO A 159 -7.97 1.26 20.19
N PHE A 160 -7.76 2.02 19.11
CA PHE A 160 -7.35 1.48 17.82
C PHE A 160 -6.11 0.56 17.96
N PRO A 161 -6.16 -0.70 17.48
CA PRO A 161 -5.10 -1.67 17.72
C PRO A 161 -3.82 -1.33 16.95
N MET A 162 -2.68 -1.81 17.45
CA MET A 162 -1.44 -1.75 16.68
C MET A 162 -1.48 -2.76 15.54
N LEU A 163 -1.66 -2.25 14.32
CA LEU A 163 -1.68 -3.07 13.11
C LEU A 163 -0.27 -3.35 12.60
N LEU A 164 -0.07 -4.60 12.15
CA LEU A 164 1.17 -5.06 11.53
C LEU A 164 1.43 -4.31 10.22
N ASN A 165 2.70 -4.05 9.92
CA ASN A 165 3.09 -3.37 8.69
C ASN A 165 2.74 -4.22 7.47
N LYS A 166 2.16 -3.60 6.44
CA LYS A 166 1.72 -4.24 5.18
C LYS A 166 0.68 -5.36 5.36
N SER A 167 0.11 -5.55 6.55
CA SER A 167 -0.97 -6.53 6.72
C SER A 167 -2.28 -6.00 6.16
N LEU A 168 -3.05 -6.89 5.54
CA LEU A 168 -4.41 -6.58 5.12
C LEU A 168 -5.34 -6.64 6.33
N ASN A 169 -6.23 -5.66 6.45
CA ASN A 169 -7.19 -5.54 7.54
C ASN A 169 -8.56 -5.18 6.95
N LEU A 170 -9.61 -5.55 7.67
CA LEU A 170 -10.98 -5.16 7.42
C LEU A 170 -11.42 -4.20 8.52
N ALA A 171 -11.93 -3.04 8.12
CA ALA A 171 -12.63 -2.09 8.97
C ALA A 171 -14.13 -2.29 8.79
N THR A 172 -14.82 -2.62 9.86
CA THR A 172 -16.23 -2.97 9.87
C THR A 172 -17.02 -1.91 10.62
N LEU A 173 -18.00 -1.29 9.98
CA LEU A 173 -18.93 -0.43 10.67
C LEU A 173 -20.02 -1.30 11.31
N LEU A 174 -20.17 -1.18 12.63
CA LEU A 174 -21.08 -1.98 13.44
C LEU A 174 -22.18 -1.09 14.00
N TYR A 175 -23.41 -1.59 13.99
CA TYR A 175 -24.56 -0.95 14.60
C TYR A 175 -25.08 -1.77 15.78
N ASP A 176 -25.13 -1.15 16.96
CA ASP A 176 -25.67 -1.73 18.18
C ASP A 176 -27.15 -1.35 18.32
N GLU A 177 -28.04 -2.26 17.91
CA GLU A 177 -29.49 -2.03 17.95
C GLU A 177 -30.03 -1.89 19.38
N LYS A 178 -29.28 -2.35 20.39
CA LYS A 178 -29.70 -2.33 21.79
C LYS A 178 -29.34 -1.01 22.49
N GLN A 179 -28.51 -0.18 21.87
CA GLN A 179 -28.03 1.03 22.51
C GLN A 179 -29.04 2.18 22.33
N ALA A 180 -29.49 2.76 23.45
CA ALA A 180 -30.55 3.77 23.42
C ALA A 180 -30.08 5.09 22.79
N GLU A 181 -28.86 5.53 23.10
CA GLU A 181 -28.25 6.77 22.62
C GLU A 181 -27.67 6.62 21.21
N GLU A 182 -28.18 7.40 20.24
CA GLU A 182 -27.75 7.34 18.83
C GLU A 182 -26.24 7.51 18.63
N GLU A 183 -25.60 8.41 19.40
CA GLU A 183 -24.16 8.68 19.31
C GLU A 183 -23.29 7.45 19.61
N ASN A 184 -23.81 6.52 20.41
CA ASN A 184 -23.10 5.31 20.85
C ASN A 184 -23.53 4.05 20.08
N ARG A 185 -24.47 4.15 19.12
CA ARG A 185 -24.94 3.01 18.32
C ARG A 185 -23.92 2.56 17.29
N THR A 186 -23.10 3.46 16.80
CA THR A 186 -22.11 3.14 15.75
C THR A 186 -20.77 2.84 16.38
N LYS A 187 -20.22 1.65 16.08
CA LYS A 187 -18.89 1.23 16.53
C LYS A 187 -18.04 0.80 15.34
N LEU A 188 -16.72 0.84 15.52
CA LEU A 188 -15.77 0.38 14.51
C LEU A 188 -15.18 -0.97 14.96
N GLY A 189 -15.35 -2.00 14.14
CA GLY A 189 -14.66 -3.29 14.28
C GLY A 189 -13.43 -3.34 13.37
N ILE A 190 -12.38 -4.01 13.81
CA ILE A 190 -11.21 -4.33 13.01
C ILE A 190 -11.01 -5.83 13.01
N VAL A 191 -10.79 -6.40 11.83
CA VAL A 191 -10.42 -7.80 11.65
C VAL A 191 -9.12 -7.84 10.85
N GLN A 192 -8.06 -8.41 11.43
CA GLN A 192 -6.81 -8.60 10.71
C GLN A 192 -6.90 -9.86 9.86
N VAL A 193 -6.54 -9.77 8.58
CA VAL A 193 -6.51 -10.93 7.69
C VAL A 193 -5.25 -11.73 8.00
N PRO A 194 -5.35 -13.01 8.43
CA PRO A 194 -4.19 -13.80 8.84
C PRO A 194 -3.28 -14.10 7.65
N SER A 195 -1.99 -13.78 7.77
CA SER A 195 -1.01 -14.05 6.71
C SER A 195 -0.54 -15.51 6.66
N LEU A 196 -0.86 -16.32 7.67
CA LEU A 196 -0.54 -17.75 7.70
C LEU A 196 -1.48 -18.57 6.82
N LEU A 197 -2.67 -18.05 6.53
CA LEU A 197 -3.62 -18.70 5.64
C LEU A 197 -3.30 -18.35 4.19
N GLU A 198 -3.59 -19.29 3.28
CA GLU A 198 -3.46 -19.03 1.86
C GLU A 198 -4.46 -17.95 1.43
N ARG A 199 -3.96 -16.92 0.73
CA ARG A 199 -4.80 -15.82 0.27
C ARG A 199 -5.75 -16.24 -0.86
N PHE A 200 -5.35 -17.24 -1.65
CA PHE A 200 -6.14 -17.78 -2.75
C PHE A 200 -6.75 -19.10 -2.31
N ILE A 201 -8.07 -19.15 -2.15
CA ILE A 201 -8.79 -20.37 -1.78
C ILE A 201 -9.39 -20.94 -3.07
N PHE A 202 -8.86 -22.08 -3.51
CA PHE A 202 -9.39 -22.78 -4.68
C PHE A 202 -10.71 -23.45 -4.35
N LEU A 203 -11.68 -23.27 -5.25
CA LEU A 203 -13.03 -23.79 -5.12
C LEU A 203 -13.15 -25.12 -5.86
N PRO A 204 -14.03 -26.03 -5.41
CA PRO A 204 -14.43 -27.18 -6.20
C PRO A 204 -14.89 -26.72 -7.60
N SER A 205 -14.26 -27.29 -8.63
CA SER A 205 -14.55 -26.97 -10.02
C SER A 205 -14.40 -28.21 -10.91
N GLU A 206 -15.29 -28.35 -11.89
CA GLU A 206 -15.23 -29.41 -12.88
C GLU A 206 -14.30 -29.03 -14.05
N GLY A 207 -13.58 -30.03 -14.59
CA GLY A 207 -12.73 -29.88 -15.77
C GLY A 207 -11.41 -29.13 -15.50
N GLN A 208 -10.91 -28.42 -16.51
CA GLN A 208 -9.65 -27.64 -16.44
C GLN A 208 -9.87 -26.18 -15.98
N LYS A 209 -10.94 -25.90 -15.23
CA LYS A 209 -11.21 -24.56 -14.72
C LYS A 209 -10.64 -24.41 -13.31
N HIS A 210 -9.89 -23.35 -13.08
CA HIS A 210 -9.34 -22.98 -11.78
C HIS A 210 -10.11 -21.80 -11.23
N LYS A 211 -11.12 -22.09 -10.40
CA LYS A 211 -11.93 -21.07 -9.72
C LYS A 211 -11.37 -20.82 -8.34
N PHE A 212 -11.24 -19.57 -7.95
CA PHE A 212 -10.76 -19.21 -6.62
C PHE A 212 -11.48 -18.00 -6.07
N ILE A 213 -11.50 -17.88 -4.74
CA ILE A 213 -11.95 -16.71 -4.01
C ILE A 213 -10.81 -16.20 -3.12
N LEU A 214 -10.76 -14.89 -2.87
CA LEU A 214 -9.75 -14.32 -1.99
C LEU A 214 -10.16 -14.48 -0.52
N LEU A 215 -9.19 -14.76 0.35
CA LEU A 215 -9.39 -14.89 1.78
C LEU A 215 -10.11 -13.67 2.38
N GLU A 216 -9.72 -12.46 1.99
CA GLU A 216 -10.39 -11.24 2.47
C GLU A 216 -11.84 -11.08 1.98
N ASP A 217 -12.19 -11.66 0.83
CA ASP A 217 -13.58 -11.68 0.33
C ASP A 217 -14.41 -12.63 1.21
N VAL A 218 -13.87 -13.81 1.54
CA VAL A 218 -14.52 -14.79 2.44
C VAL A 218 -14.74 -14.20 3.83
N ILE A 219 -13.69 -13.66 4.47
CA ILE A 219 -13.81 -13.06 5.81
C ILE A 219 -14.83 -11.92 5.79
N SER A 220 -14.81 -11.08 4.75
CA SER A 220 -15.77 -9.98 4.59
C SER A 220 -17.22 -10.49 4.58
N SER A 221 -17.52 -11.57 3.86
CA SER A 221 -18.86 -12.16 3.77
C SER A 221 -19.35 -12.76 5.09
N PHE A 222 -18.45 -13.29 5.92
CA PHE A 222 -18.78 -13.87 7.23
C PHE A 222 -18.54 -12.95 8.42
N THR A 223 -18.32 -11.65 8.18
CA THR A 223 -18.09 -10.66 9.26
C THR A 223 -19.19 -10.64 10.32
N HIS A 224 -20.43 -10.99 9.95
CA HIS A 224 -21.57 -11.11 10.86
C HIS A 224 -21.38 -12.22 11.92
N LYS A 225 -20.64 -13.29 11.62
CA LYS A 225 -20.28 -14.34 12.59
C LYS A 225 -19.24 -13.84 13.60
N LEU A 226 -18.40 -12.88 13.23
CA LEU A 226 -17.31 -12.34 14.07
C LEU A 226 -17.80 -11.32 15.11
N PHE A 227 -18.85 -10.56 14.79
CA PHE A 227 -19.38 -9.49 15.64
C PHE A 227 -20.81 -9.82 16.12
N THR A 228 -20.94 -10.89 16.90
CA THR A 228 -22.24 -11.31 17.45
C THR A 228 -22.86 -10.19 18.29
N GLY A 229 -24.14 -9.89 18.06
CA GLY A 229 -24.88 -8.85 18.76
C GLY A 229 -24.81 -7.46 18.10
N TYR A 230 -24.11 -7.33 16.98
CA TYR A 230 -24.09 -6.12 16.16
C TYR A 230 -24.60 -6.41 14.75
N THR A 231 -25.22 -5.41 14.13
CA THR A 231 -25.55 -5.42 12.71
C THR A 231 -24.38 -4.83 11.94
N VAL A 232 -23.79 -5.60 11.01
CA VAL A 232 -22.69 -5.12 10.17
C VAL A 232 -23.24 -4.22 9.06
N SER A 233 -22.92 -2.93 9.11
CA SER A 233 -23.39 -1.95 8.12
C SER A 233 -22.50 -1.90 6.87
N SER A 234 -21.18 -2.00 7.05
CA SER A 234 -20.24 -2.02 5.93
C SER A 234 -18.91 -2.64 6.32
N VAL A 235 -18.16 -3.13 5.34
CA VAL A 235 -16.81 -3.70 5.50
C VAL A 235 -15.89 -3.06 4.47
N THR A 236 -14.77 -2.49 4.92
CA THR A 236 -13.78 -1.82 4.06
C THR A 236 -12.41 -2.45 4.25
N ARG A 237 -11.74 -2.79 3.15
CA ARG A 237 -10.37 -3.32 3.18
C ARG A 237 -9.37 -2.19 3.26
N PHE A 238 -8.37 -2.34 4.10
CA PHE A 238 -7.29 -1.37 4.18
C PHE A 238 -5.98 -2.04 4.60
N ARG A 239 -4.89 -1.35 4.31
CA ARG A 239 -3.53 -1.75 4.66
C ARG A 239 -2.77 -0.51 5.08
N ILE A 240 -1.91 -0.64 6.07
CA ILE A 240 -1.03 0.44 6.52
C ILE A 240 0.41 0.08 6.16
N THR A 241 1.11 1.05 5.61
CA THR A 241 2.54 0.96 5.35
C THR A 241 3.26 1.91 6.31
N ARG A 242 4.18 1.37 7.10
CA ARG A 242 5.01 2.10 8.06
C ARG A 242 6.43 2.23 7.52
N ASN A 243 7.13 3.26 7.97
CA ASN A 243 8.54 3.49 7.63
C ASN A 243 9.36 2.22 7.93
N ALA A 244 10.31 1.87 7.06
CA ALA A 244 11.31 0.85 7.40
C ALA A 244 12.18 1.41 8.55
N ASP A 245 12.61 0.54 9.47
CA ASP A 245 13.65 0.92 10.44
C ASP A 245 14.83 1.51 9.67
N LEU A 246 15.27 2.70 10.09
CA LEU A 246 16.20 3.61 9.43
C LEU A 246 17.47 2.89 8.91
N THR A 247 17.41 2.29 7.73
CA THR A 247 18.59 2.04 6.90
C THR A 247 18.91 3.36 6.22
N ILE A 248 19.64 4.18 6.96
CA ILE A 248 20.07 5.52 6.57
C ILE A 248 20.80 5.44 5.23
N HIS A 249 20.15 5.84 4.14
CA HIS A 249 20.77 5.89 2.80
C HIS A 249 21.89 6.94 2.77
N GLU A 250 23.12 6.47 2.51
CA GLU A 250 24.40 7.17 2.71
C GLU A 250 24.53 8.57 2.09
N GLU A 251 23.80 8.88 1.01
CA GLU A 251 23.95 10.16 0.29
C GLU A 251 23.14 11.31 0.90
N GLY A 252 21.96 11.05 1.50
CA GLY A 252 21.18 12.07 2.23
C GLY A 252 21.46 12.08 3.74
N ALA A 253 22.02 10.98 4.24
CA ALA A 253 22.44 10.78 5.61
C ALA A 253 23.42 11.84 6.10
N ARG A 254 24.42 12.18 5.27
CA ARG A 254 25.51 13.09 5.68
C ARG A 254 24.99 14.49 5.97
N ASP A 255 24.05 14.99 5.17
CA ASP A 255 23.49 16.32 5.38
C ASP A 255 22.46 16.34 6.50
N LEU A 256 21.65 15.27 6.65
CA LEU A 256 20.72 15.14 7.78
C LEU A 256 21.48 15.00 9.12
N LEU A 257 22.52 14.18 9.18
CA LEU A 257 23.37 13.98 10.36
C LEU A 257 24.11 15.25 10.75
N LYS A 258 24.67 15.99 9.78
CA LYS A 258 25.30 17.30 10.04
C LYS A 258 24.32 18.32 10.64
N VAL A 259 23.05 18.24 10.26
CA VAL A 259 22.00 19.14 10.77
C VAL A 259 21.51 18.69 12.15
N ILE A 260 21.30 17.39 12.38
CA ILE A 260 21.02 16.83 13.71
C ILE A 260 22.15 17.18 14.68
N GLU A 261 23.41 17.05 14.26
CA GLU A 261 24.56 17.50 15.04
C GLU A 261 24.56 19.01 15.29
N LYS A 262 24.17 19.84 14.31
CA LYS A 262 24.03 21.28 14.50
C LYS A 262 22.92 21.64 15.48
N GLU A 263 21.77 20.98 15.43
CA GLU A 263 20.65 21.19 16.36
C GLU A 263 20.96 20.67 17.77
N LEU A 264 21.68 19.55 17.89
CA LEU A 264 22.21 19.06 19.17
C LEU A 264 23.30 20.00 19.73
N LYS A 265 24.15 20.59 18.88
CA LYS A 265 25.13 21.61 19.29
C LYS A 265 24.45 22.91 19.73
N LYS A 266 23.37 23.34 19.07
CA LYS A 266 22.53 24.46 19.54
C LYS A 266 21.92 24.17 20.91
N ARG A 267 21.48 22.93 21.18
CA ARG A 267 21.03 22.51 22.52
C ARG A 267 22.14 22.48 23.57
N LYS A 268 23.39 22.17 23.21
CA LYS A 268 24.53 22.25 24.14
C LYS A 268 24.99 23.68 24.45
N TRP A 269 24.58 24.68 23.66
CA TRP A 269 24.89 26.11 23.91
C TRP A 269 23.67 26.98 24.25
N GLY A 270 22.45 26.43 24.24
CA GLY A 270 21.26 27.06 24.78
C GLY A 270 21.14 26.85 26.29
N GLY A 271 22.11 27.37 27.04
CA GLY A 271 22.01 27.50 28.49
C GLY A 271 21.20 28.75 28.85
N LEU A 272 20.17 28.56 29.67
CA LEU A 272 19.55 29.50 30.62
C LEU A 272 19.39 30.96 30.17
N TYR A 273 18.15 31.39 29.93
CA TYR A 273 17.56 32.55 30.61
C TYR A 273 16.06 32.31 30.79
N VAL A 274 15.55 32.84 31.91
CA VAL A 274 14.19 32.70 32.50
C VAL A 274 13.05 32.80 31.49
#